data_AF-A0A0H5CU76-F1
#
_entry.id   AF-A0A0H5CU76-F1
#
_cell.length_a   1.000
_cell.length_b   1.000
_cell.length_c   1.000
_cell.angle_alpha   90.00
_cell.angle_beta   90.00
_cell.angle_gamma   90.00
#
_symmetry.space_group_name_H-M   'P 1'
#
loop_
_entity.id
_entity.type
_entity.pdbx_description
1 polymer ?
#
loop_
_entity_poly.entity_id
_entity_poly.type
_entity_poly.pdbx_seq_one_letter_code
_entity_poly.pdbx_strand_id
1 'polypeptide(L)'
;MSKRRRWEMLALGVALMVTFVILVVIGTQRPGGASNTLVGKPSPQGSSNTDVAPRPWMRKLNAGEKPPQFVVFSFDGAGSHEHWQKMMKLADGVDARFSGFLSGIYLLDDSRRTEYTGPGHKPGKASIGFGGSPTDVTNLIGDLNQAVEQGHEIGTHYNGHFCKGSEPSVGRWDAAQWNSELDQFFKFMDDARAKGLKVDPRTVKGGRTPCLEGQFDIVMPTLAAREMTYDSSQVTDGLAWPTQQSGVWEFAMPTVRVPGANYRKTILMDYNFWFLLNKAKDEPARAPEFAKITLDTYEGLYQAAFNGNRAPMVVGNHFNNWSGGGFMTAVEQFMGSVCTRPDTACATYTEVIDWMKLQDPAVLDSYRKLPNAQIEAPA
;
A
#
# COMPACT_ATOMS: atom_id res chain seq x y z
N MET A 1 -2.82 41.70 -4.89
CA MET A 1 -2.33 40.31 -5.01
C MET A 1 -3.28 39.35 -4.27
N SER A 2 -4.28 38.72 -4.91
CA SER A 2 -4.96 37.53 -4.28
C SER A 2 -5.87 36.67 -5.18
N LYS A 3 -6.21 37.06 -6.43
CA LYS A 3 -7.13 36.25 -7.26
C LYS A 3 -6.46 35.21 -8.18
N ARG A 4 -5.24 35.45 -8.67
CA ARG A 4 -4.58 34.57 -9.67
C ARG A 4 -4.13 33.21 -9.12
N ARG A 5 -3.61 33.19 -7.88
CA ARG A 5 -3.06 31.99 -7.20
C ARG A 5 -4.11 30.92 -6.86
N ARG A 6 -5.39 31.32 -6.79
CA ARG A 6 -6.50 30.44 -6.39
C ARG A 6 -7.05 29.63 -7.56
N TRP A 7 -6.91 30.13 -8.79
CA TRP A 7 -7.36 29.48 -10.02
C TRP A 7 -6.36 28.42 -10.52
N GLU A 8 -5.05 28.63 -10.31
CA GLU A 8 -4.02 27.63 -10.67
C GLU A 8 -4.10 26.36 -9.81
N MET A 9 -4.43 26.49 -8.52
CA MET A 9 -4.66 25.35 -7.61
C MET A 9 -5.93 24.56 -7.97
N LEU A 10 -6.97 25.24 -8.42
CA LEU A 10 -8.23 24.61 -8.88
C LEU A 10 -8.06 23.91 -10.24
N ALA A 11 -7.33 24.51 -11.17
CA ALA A 11 -7.06 23.94 -12.49
C ALA A 11 -6.12 22.71 -12.40
N LEU A 12 -5.10 22.74 -11.54
CA LEU A 12 -4.25 21.56 -11.29
C LEU A 12 -5.04 20.40 -10.68
N GLY A 13 -5.92 20.68 -9.71
CA GLY A 13 -6.71 19.65 -9.02
C GLY A 13 -7.77 18.97 -9.89
N VAL A 14 -8.28 19.63 -10.93
CA VAL A 14 -9.28 19.06 -11.87
C VAL A 14 -8.60 18.27 -13.00
N ALA A 15 -7.46 18.74 -13.51
CA ALA A 15 -6.71 18.04 -14.57
C ALA A 15 -6.02 16.74 -14.10
N LEU A 16 -5.63 16.66 -12.82
CA LEU A 16 -5.11 15.45 -12.19
C LEU A 16 -6.13 14.29 -12.19
N MET A 17 -7.42 14.58 -12.12
CA MET A 17 -8.44 13.59 -11.75
C MET A 17 -9.26 13.02 -12.90
N VAL A 18 -9.47 13.78 -13.97
CA VAL A 18 -10.10 13.21 -15.19
C VAL A 18 -9.16 12.18 -15.84
N THR A 19 -7.85 12.39 -15.73
CA THR A 19 -6.82 11.50 -16.28
C THR A 19 -6.68 10.20 -15.45
N PHE A 20 -6.85 10.27 -14.13
CA PHE A 20 -6.80 9.09 -13.24
C PHE A 20 -7.96 8.10 -13.49
N VAL A 21 -9.19 8.60 -13.70
CA VAL A 21 -10.37 7.75 -13.95
C VAL A 21 -10.29 7.04 -15.31
N ILE A 22 -9.68 7.66 -16.32
CA ILE A 22 -9.55 7.07 -17.67
C ILE A 22 -8.44 6.01 -17.72
N LEU A 23 -7.34 6.18 -16.97
CA LEU A 23 -6.18 5.29 -17.05
C LEU A 23 -6.32 3.98 -16.26
N VAL A 24 -7.12 3.94 -15.18
CA VAL A 24 -7.40 2.68 -14.46
C VAL A 24 -8.22 1.70 -15.32
N VAL A 25 -9.01 2.20 -16.27
CA VAL A 25 -9.78 1.38 -17.22
C VAL A 25 -8.90 0.80 -18.35
N ILE A 26 -7.76 1.43 -18.67
CA ILE A 26 -6.88 1.02 -19.77
C ILE A 26 -5.75 0.08 -19.31
N GLY A 27 -5.38 0.11 -18.02
CA GLY A 27 -4.33 -0.75 -17.45
C GLY A 27 -4.66 -2.25 -17.35
N THR A 28 -5.83 -2.70 -17.80
CA THR A 28 -6.30 -4.09 -17.75
C THR A 28 -6.05 -4.89 -19.04
N GLN A 29 -5.41 -4.33 -20.07
CA GLN A 29 -5.05 -5.15 -21.24
C GLN A 29 -3.77 -5.95 -20.99
N ARG A 30 -3.91 -7.29 -20.94
CA ARG A 30 -2.78 -8.22 -20.95
C ARG A 30 -2.88 -9.24 -22.09
N PRO A 31 -1.75 -9.63 -22.73
CA PRO A 31 -1.70 -10.69 -23.73
C PRO A 31 -1.64 -12.07 -23.09
N GLY A 32 -2.28 -13.06 -23.73
CA GLY A 32 -2.48 -14.40 -23.22
C GLY A 32 -1.26 -15.33 -23.23
N GLY A 33 -1.25 -16.29 -22.29
CA GLY A 33 -0.29 -17.39 -22.21
C GLY A 33 -0.80 -18.48 -21.27
N ALA A 34 -0.67 -19.74 -21.69
CA ALA A 34 -1.42 -20.91 -21.22
C ALA A 34 -1.07 -21.44 -19.82
N SER A 35 -2.09 -21.99 -19.16
CA SER A 35 -2.06 -22.65 -17.85
C SER A 35 -1.45 -24.06 -17.88
N ASN A 36 -0.77 -24.44 -16.80
CA ASN A 36 -0.59 -25.84 -16.43
C ASN A 36 -0.94 -26.03 -14.94
N THR A 37 -1.83 -26.99 -14.70
CA THR A 37 -2.51 -27.28 -13.43
C THR A 37 -1.65 -28.16 -12.52
N LEU A 38 -1.51 -27.83 -11.24
CA LEU A 38 -1.07 -28.77 -10.20
C LEU A 38 -2.00 -28.67 -8.99
N VAL A 39 -2.53 -29.83 -8.58
CA VAL A 39 -3.50 -30.03 -7.51
C VAL A 39 -2.76 -30.38 -6.22
N GLY A 40 -3.04 -29.65 -5.13
CA GLY A 40 -2.56 -29.92 -3.77
C GLY A 40 -3.66 -29.75 -2.72
N LYS A 41 -3.76 -30.72 -1.81
CA LYS A 41 -4.75 -30.84 -0.72
C LYS A 41 -4.45 -29.90 0.48
N PRO A 42 -5.43 -29.68 1.39
CA PRO A 42 -5.56 -28.43 2.18
C PRO A 42 -4.76 -28.39 3.49
N SER A 43 -4.44 -27.17 3.96
CA SER A 43 -4.04 -26.86 5.34
C SER A 43 -4.59 -25.49 5.78
N PRO A 44 -4.96 -25.27 7.06
CA PRO A 44 -5.68 -24.10 7.56
C PRO A 44 -4.73 -22.97 7.99
N GLN A 45 -5.09 -21.75 7.65
CA GLN A 45 -4.42 -20.55 8.16
C GLN A 45 -5.05 -20.14 9.50
N GLY A 46 -4.59 -20.81 10.56
CA GLY A 46 -4.99 -20.57 11.93
C GLY A 46 -4.02 -21.31 12.84
N SER A 47 -3.14 -20.55 13.50
CA SER A 47 -1.98 -21.02 14.27
C SER A 47 -1.12 -22.04 13.52
N SER A 48 -0.12 -21.56 12.77
CA SER A 48 1.04 -22.40 12.52
C SER A 48 1.76 -22.60 13.84
N ASN A 49 1.47 -23.72 14.49
CA ASN A 49 2.46 -24.42 15.28
C ASN A 49 3.54 -24.91 14.29
N THR A 50 4.37 -23.98 13.82
CA THR A 50 5.61 -24.25 13.12
C THR A 50 6.70 -23.62 13.95
N ASP A 51 7.74 -24.39 14.22
CA ASP A 51 9.04 -23.93 14.73
C ASP A 51 9.74 -22.94 13.76
N VAL A 52 9.00 -22.02 13.12
CA VAL A 52 9.61 -20.87 12.48
C VAL A 52 9.99 -19.95 13.62
N ALA A 53 11.26 -20.05 14.03
CA ALA A 53 11.84 -19.14 14.99
C ALA A 53 11.43 -17.69 14.63
N PRO A 54 11.00 -16.87 15.60
CA PRO A 54 10.73 -15.46 15.35
C PRO A 54 11.88 -14.84 14.58
N ARG A 55 11.58 -13.96 13.61
CA ARG A 55 12.62 -13.27 12.85
C ARG A 55 13.63 -12.64 13.83
N PRO A 56 14.96 -12.64 13.55
CA PRO A 56 15.97 -12.28 14.56
C PRO A 56 15.81 -10.89 15.17
N TRP A 57 15.20 -9.96 14.43
CA TRP A 57 14.89 -8.61 14.89
C TRP A 57 13.62 -8.51 15.74
N MET A 58 12.77 -9.54 15.79
CA MET A 58 11.53 -9.61 16.58
C MET A 58 11.82 -9.83 18.07
N ARG A 59 12.47 -8.84 18.69
CA ARG A 59 12.85 -8.84 20.10
C ARG A 59 12.93 -7.41 20.63
N LYS A 60 12.96 -7.29 21.95
CA LYS A 60 13.29 -6.03 22.61
C LYS A 60 14.74 -5.63 22.29
N LEU A 61 14.96 -4.33 22.08
CA LEU A 61 16.29 -3.75 21.94
C LEU A 61 17.08 -3.85 23.24
N ASN A 62 18.38 -4.11 23.13
CA ASN A 62 19.30 -3.94 24.24
C ASN A 62 19.53 -2.45 24.52
N ALA A 63 20.02 -2.12 25.72
CA ALA A 63 20.36 -0.75 26.06
C ALA A 63 21.40 -0.17 25.07
N GLY A 64 21.05 0.95 24.42
CA GLY A 64 21.91 1.62 23.44
C GLY A 64 21.89 1.01 22.02
N GLU A 65 21.17 -0.10 21.81
CA GLU A 65 20.98 -0.67 20.48
C GLU A 65 20.03 0.18 19.63
N LYS A 66 20.36 0.38 18.35
CA LYS A 66 19.48 1.08 17.42
C LYS A 66 18.43 0.12 16.84
N PRO A 67 17.19 0.56 16.57
CA PRO A 67 16.23 -0.19 15.77
C PRO A 67 16.85 -0.62 14.44
N PRO A 68 16.51 -1.83 13.94
CA PRO A 68 16.68 -2.14 12.53
C PRO A 68 16.03 -1.04 11.68
N GLN A 69 16.60 -0.77 10.50
CA GLN A 69 15.89 0.03 9.52
C GLN A 69 14.79 -0.81 8.90
N PHE A 70 13.55 -0.57 9.32
CA PHE A 70 12.40 -1.21 8.69
C PHE A 70 12.14 -0.59 7.31
N VAL A 71 11.84 -1.44 6.33
CA VAL A 71 11.31 -1.02 5.02
C VAL A 71 9.99 -1.77 4.81
N VAL A 72 8.90 -1.02 4.67
CA VAL A 72 7.54 -1.55 4.62
C VAL A 72 7.01 -1.35 3.21
N PHE A 73 7.11 -2.38 2.38
CA PHE A 73 6.59 -2.37 1.02
C PHE A 73 5.09 -2.63 1.02
N SER A 74 4.34 -1.81 0.29
CA SER A 74 2.89 -1.95 0.17
C SER A 74 2.38 -1.68 -1.24
N PHE A 75 1.35 -2.43 -1.64
CA PHE A 75 0.75 -2.34 -2.96
C PHE A 75 -0.77 -2.14 -2.88
N ASP A 76 -1.23 -1.01 -3.39
CA ASP A 76 -2.65 -0.63 -3.41
C ASP A 76 -3.41 -1.36 -4.52
N GLY A 77 -4.67 -1.68 -4.22
CA GLY A 77 -5.57 -2.48 -5.05
C GLY A 77 -5.27 -3.99 -4.98
N ALA A 78 -4.02 -4.38 -5.17
CA ALA A 78 -3.51 -5.76 -5.05
C ALA A 78 -4.34 -6.84 -5.81
N GLY A 79 -4.94 -6.51 -6.95
CA GLY A 79 -5.80 -7.42 -7.74
C GLY A 79 -5.13 -8.16 -8.89
N SER A 80 -3.81 -8.06 -9.03
CA SER A 80 -3.09 -8.49 -10.25
C SER A 80 -2.26 -9.75 -10.05
N HIS A 81 -2.64 -10.83 -10.74
CA HIS A 81 -1.96 -12.13 -10.66
C HIS A 81 -0.46 -12.04 -10.96
N GLU A 82 -0.08 -11.48 -12.12
CA GLU A 82 1.34 -11.43 -12.48
C GLU A 82 2.19 -10.57 -11.54
N HIS A 83 1.64 -9.53 -10.91
CA HIS A 83 2.37 -8.75 -9.92
C HIS A 83 2.54 -9.53 -8.61
N TRP A 84 1.51 -10.24 -8.15
CA TRP A 84 1.62 -11.15 -7.01
C TRP A 84 2.73 -12.18 -7.25
N GLN A 85 2.67 -12.92 -8.35
CA GLN A 85 3.65 -13.96 -8.66
C GLN A 85 5.08 -13.41 -8.75
N LYS A 86 5.26 -12.23 -9.36
CA LYS A 86 6.57 -11.60 -9.49
C LYS A 86 7.13 -11.11 -8.15
N MET A 87 6.32 -10.40 -7.36
CA MET A 87 6.75 -9.81 -6.10
C MET A 87 6.97 -10.85 -5.01
N MET A 88 6.11 -11.88 -4.92
CA MET A 88 6.30 -13.00 -4.00
C MET A 88 7.60 -13.75 -4.27
N LYS A 89 7.88 -14.05 -5.56
CA LYS A 89 9.14 -14.70 -5.96
C LYS A 89 10.36 -13.86 -5.60
N LEU A 90 10.30 -12.54 -5.82
CA LEU A 90 11.39 -11.65 -5.44
C LEU A 90 11.58 -11.61 -3.92
N ALA A 91 10.49 -11.48 -3.17
CA ALA A 91 10.50 -11.36 -1.72
C ALA A 91 11.08 -12.62 -1.04
N ASP A 92 10.72 -13.81 -1.51
CA ASP A 92 11.26 -15.09 -1.05
C ASP A 92 12.79 -15.14 -1.18
N GLY A 93 13.34 -14.66 -2.31
CA GLY A 93 14.79 -14.65 -2.57
C GLY A 93 15.60 -13.71 -1.66
N VAL A 94 14.96 -12.80 -0.93
CA VAL A 94 15.63 -11.81 -0.06
C VAL A 94 15.04 -11.75 1.36
N ASP A 95 14.31 -12.79 1.79
CA ASP A 95 13.62 -12.87 3.08
C ASP A 95 12.74 -11.65 3.40
N ALA A 96 12.12 -11.05 2.37
CA ALA A 96 11.21 -9.93 2.54
C ALA A 96 9.76 -10.37 2.76
N ARG A 97 9.00 -9.56 3.48
CA ARG A 97 7.54 -9.60 3.49
C ARG A 97 7.00 -8.24 3.09
N PHE A 98 5.86 -8.21 2.42
CA PHE A 98 5.19 -6.99 1.98
C PHE A 98 3.69 -7.09 2.25
N SER A 99 2.99 -5.97 2.10
CA SER A 99 1.54 -5.88 2.33
C SER A 99 0.79 -5.57 1.03
N GLY A 100 -0.21 -6.37 0.70
CA GLY A 100 -1.16 -6.09 -0.39
C GLY A 100 -2.43 -5.47 0.19
N PHE A 101 -2.74 -4.23 -0.18
CA PHE A 101 -4.01 -3.59 0.19
C PHE A 101 -5.06 -3.92 -0.86
N LEU A 102 -5.84 -4.97 -0.60
CA LEU A 102 -6.82 -5.51 -1.53
C LEU A 102 -8.02 -4.57 -1.65
N SER A 103 -8.44 -4.25 -2.88
CA SER A 103 -9.79 -3.73 -3.11
C SER A 103 -10.79 -4.89 -3.15
N GLY A 104 -11.79 -4.89 -2.26
CA GLY A 104 -12.69 -6.04 -2.06
C GLY A 104 -13.50 -6.41 -3.30
N ILE A 105 -13.81 -5.43 -4.15
CA ILE A 105 -14.53 -5.63 -5.41
C ILE A 105 -13.75 -6.42 -6.46
N TYR A 106 -12.44 -6.65 -6.28
CA TYR A 106 -11.69 -7.59 -7.11
C TYR A 106 -12.04 -9.07 -6.82
N LEU A 107 -12.75 -9.36 -5.73
CA LEU A 107 -13.30 -10.69 -5.43
C LEU A 107 -14.68 -10.94 -6.08
N LEU A 108 -15.20 -9.93 -6.81
CA LEU A 108 -16.43 -10.04 -7.58
C LEU A 108 -16.06 -10.11 -9.06
N ASP A 109 -16.44 -11.17 -9.75
CA ASP A 109 -16.39 -11.18 -11.20
C ASP A 109 -17.39 -10.14 -11.76
N ASP A 110 -17.15 -9.67 -12.99
CA ASP A 110 -17.87 -8.54 -13.57
C ASP A 110 -19.40 -8.75 -13.63
N SER A 111 -19.86 -10.00 -13.70
CA SER A 111 -21.29 -10.34 -13.71
C SER A 111 -21.97 -10.02 -12.37
N ARG A 112 -21.19 -9.99 -11.28
CA ARG A 112 -21.61 -9.72 -9.90
C ARG A 112 -21.43 -8.26 -9.49
N ARG A 113 -21.01 -7.36 -10.39
CA ARG A 113 -20.70 -5.96 -10.03
C ARG A 113 -21.80 -5.24 -9.26
N THR A 114 -23.08 -5.56 -9.53
CA THR A 114 -24.23 -4.94 -8.85
C THR A 114 -24.41 -5.38 -7.41
N GLU A 115 -23.64 -6.35 -6.91
CA GLU A 115 -23.60 -6.71 -5.50
C GLU A 115 -22.88 -5.65 -4.64
N TYR A 116 -22.03 -4.83 -5.25
CA TYR A 116 -21.42 -3.67 -4.59
C TYR A 116 -22.25 -2.42 -4.77
N THR A 117 -22.50 -1.70 -3.67
CA THR A 117 -23.12 -0.38 -3.69
C THR A 117 -22.31 0.57 -2.82
N GLY A 118 -21.54 1.45 -3.48
CA GLY A 118 -20.77 2.48 -2.80
C GLY A 118 -21.65 3.45 -2.00
N PRO A 119 -21.15 4.02 -0.89
CA PRO A 119 -21.88 5.04 -0.12
C PRO A 119 -22.39 6.20 -0.99
N GLY A 120 -23.72 6.30 -1.13
CA GLY A 120 -24.37 7.33 -1.95
C GLY A 120 -24.30 7.12 -3.47
N HIS A 121 -23.86 5.96 -3.94
CA HIS A 121 -23.77 5.60 -5.35
C HIS A 121 -24.79 4.53 -5.75
N LYS A 122 -25.02 4.36 -7.06
CA LYS A 122 -25.89 3.29 -7.59
C LYS A 122 -25.18 1.92 -7.51
N PRO A 123 -25.91 0.80 -7.42
CA PRO A 123 -25.31 -0.53 -7.49
C PRO A 123 -24.41 -0.72 -8.72
N GLY A 124 -23.25 -1.33 -8.53
CA GLY A 124 -22.25 -1.58 -9.57
C GLY A 124 -21.48 -0.34 -10.05
N LYS A 125 -21.62 0.80 -9.38
CA LYS A 125 -20.77 1.97 -9.59
C LYS A 125 -19.49 1.82 -8.77
N ALA A 126 -18.34 2.00 -9.43
CA ALA A 126 -17.01 2.13 -8.83
C ALA A 126 -16.16 3.06 -9.70
N SER A 127 -15.04 3.54 -9.16
CA SER A 127 -14.02 4.32 -9.88
C SER A 127 -12.83 3.46 -10.35
N ILE A 128 -12.85 2.16 -10.03
CA ILE A 128 -11.92 1.13 -10.50
C ILE A 128 -12.71 -0.04 -11.11
N GLY A 129 -12.01 -0.95 -11.78
CA GLY A 129 -12.60 -2.19 -12.31
C GLY A 129 -13.01 -3.18 -11.21
N PHE A 130 -13.77 -4.20 -11.59
CA PHE A 130 -14.07 -5.35 -10.74
C PHE A 130 -13.06 -6.48 -11.04
N GLY A 131 -13.30 -7.69 -10.52
CA GLY A 131 -12.39 -8.83 -10.63
C GLY A 131 -12.26 -9.44 -12.03
N GLY A 132 -12.96 -8.94 -13.05
CA GLY A 132 -12.88 -9.47 -14.41
C GLY A 132 -13.67 -10.76 -14.57
N SER A 133 -13.06 -11.79 -15.17
CA SER A 133 -13.72 -13.08 -15.36
C SER A 133 -13.73 -13.93 -14.09
N PRO A 134 -14.60 -14.95 -13.98
CA PRO A 134 -14.56 -15.91 -12.87
C PRO A 134 -13.18 -16.60 -12.70
N THR A 135 -12.45 -16.79 -13.80
CA THR A 135 -11.09 -17.34 -13.77
C THR A 135 -10.11 -16.36 -13.13
N ASP A 136 -10.20 -15.08 -13.45
CA ASP A 136 -9.33 -14.03 -12.88
C ASP A 136 -9.53 -13.93 -11.37
N VAL A 137 -10.79 -13.97 -10.90
CA VAL A 137 -11.11 -14.02 -9.47
C VAL A 137 -10.56 -15.29 -8.80
N THR A 138 -10.65 -16.44 -9.48
CA THR A 138 -10.10 -17.71 -8.96
C THR A 138 -8.57 -17.66 -8.85
N ASN A 139 -7.89 -17.08 -9.84
CA ASN A 139 -6.44 -16.88 -9.80
C ASN A 139 -6.06 -15.95 -8.65
N LEU A 140 -6.75 -14.82 -8.49
CA LEU A 140 -6.51 -13.88 -7.39
C LEU A 140 -6.70 -14.55 -6.03
N ILE A 141 -7.73 -15.39 -5.86
CA ILE A 141 -7.90 -16.18 -4.62
C ILE A 141 -6.68 -17.09 -4.37
N GLY A 142 -6.16 -17.74 -5.41
CA GLY A 142 -4.95 -18.54 -5.34
C GLY A 142 -3.72 -17.71 -4.91
N ASP A 143 -3.54 -16.53 -5.51
CA ASP A 143 -2.45 -15.62 -5.20
C ASP A 143 -2.51 -15.13 -3.74
N LEU A 144 -3.70 -14.70 -3.30
CA LEU A 144 -3.92 -14.24 -1.93
C LEU A 144 -3.61 -15.34 -0.92
N ASN A 145 -4.02 -16.59 -1.20
CA ASN A 145 -3.72 -17.75 -0.37
C ASN A 145 -2.22 -18.06 -0.29
N GLN A 146 -1.51 -17.97 -1.41
CA GLN A 146 -0.07 -18.17 -1.45
C GLN A 146 0.66 -17.06 -0.68
N ALA A 147 0.23 -15.80 -0.85
CA ALA A 147 0.85 -14.66 -0.20
C ALA A 147 0.83 -14.79 1.33
N VAL A 148 -0.33 -15.13 1.89
CA VAL A 148 -0.49 -15.32 3.34
C VAL A 148 0.24 -16.56 3.85
N GLU A 149 0.35 -17.64 3.06
CA GLU A 149 1.16 -18.82 3.40
C GLU A 149 2.66 -18.47 3.50
N GLN A 150 3.12 -17.55 2.65
CA GLN A 150 4.50 -17.02 2.66
C GLN A 150 4.71 -15.90 3.70
N GLY A 151 3.70 -15.57 4.50
CA GLY A 151 3.78 -14.56 5.55
C GLY A 151 3.66 -13.11 5.08
N HIS A 152 3.18 -12.87 3.86
CA HIS A 152 2.79 -11.55 3.40
C HIS A 152 1.45 -11.13 4.03
N GLU A 153 1.25 -9.82 4.15
CA GLU A 153 0.07 -9.25 4.79
C GLU A 153 -0.99 -8.86 3.76
N ILE A 154 -2.26 -9.15 4.06
CA ILE A 154 -3.40 -8.61 3.32
C ILE A 154 -4.06 -7.54 4.17
N GLY A 155 -4.00 -6.30 3.71
CA GLY A 155 -4.80 -5.18 4.24
C GLY A 155 -5.94 -4.83 3.29
N THR A 156 -6.66 -3.75 3.58
CA THR A 156 -7.76 -3.27 2.73
C THR A 156 -7.39 -1.98 2.00
N HIS A 157 -7.75 -1.91 0.72
CA HIS A 157 -7.89 -0.67 -0.03
C HIS A 157 -9.37 -0.38 -0.32
N TYR A 158 -10.23 -0.82 0.61
CA TYR A 158 -11.67 -0.63 0.59
C TYR A 158 -12.30 -1.19 -0.70
N ASN A 159 -13.32 -0.56 -1.28
CA ASN A 159 -13.99 -1.08 -2.48
C ASN A 159 -13.92 -0.08 -3.63
N GLY A 160 -14.90 0.81 -3.75
CA GLY A 160 -15.18 1.52 -5.00
C GLY A 160 -14.24 2.65 -5.36
N HIS A 161 -13.27 2.97 -4.49
CA HIS A 161 -12.19 3.92 -4.76
C HIS A 161 -12.68 5.33 -5.15
N PHE A 162 -13.72 5.83 -4.48
CA PHE A 162 -14.30 7.13 -4.79
C PHE A 162 -13.48 8.28 -4.20
N CYS A 163 -12.48 8.74 -4.93
CA CYS A 163 -11.75 9.95 -4.56
C CYS A 163 -12.54 11.21 -4.90
N LYS A 164 -12.07 12.38 -4.45
CA LYS A 164 -12.58 13.68 -4.84
C LYS A 164 -12.89 13.70 -6.34
N GLY A 165 -13.98 14.36 -6.72
CA GLY A 165 -14.47 14.35 -8.12
C GLY A 165 -15.32 13.13 -8.48
N SER A 166 -15.39 12.11 -7.63
CA SER A 166 -16.34 10.99 -7.71
C SER A 166 -17.34 11.04 -6.55
N GLU A 167 -17.94 12.21 -6.31
CA GLU A 167 -18.78 12.43 -5.12
C GLU A 167 -20.06 11.57 -5.09
N PRO A 168 -20.51 11.12 -3.90
CA PRO A 168 -19.85 11.25 -2.59
C PRO A 168 -18.53 10.45 -2.51
N SER A 169 -17.46 11.12 -2.08
CA SER A 169 -16.10 10.59 -2.04
C SER A 169 -15.62 10.27 -0.62
N VAL A 170 -14.58 9.44 -0.51
CA VAL A 170 -13.97 9.01 0.77
C VAL A 170 -13.49 10.20 1.62
N GLY A 171 -13.09 11.30 0.99
CA GLY A 171 -12.70 12.54 1.68
C GLY A 171 -13.83 13.23 2.44
N ARG A 172 -15.09 12.81 2.27
CA ARG A 172 -16.28 13.40 2.89
C ARG A 172 -17.18 12.39 3.60
N TRP A 173 -16.82 11.12 3.59
CA TRP A 173 -17.62 10.09 4.22
C TRP A 173 -17.69 10.26 5.74
N ASP A 174 -18.87 9.99 6.30
CA ASP A 174 -19.08 9.86 7.74
C ASP A 174 -18.77 8.42 8.21
N ALA A 175 -18.88 8.20 9.52
CA ALA A 175 -18.61 6.89 10.12
C ALA A 175 -19.54 5.79 9.59
N ALA A 176 -20.81 6.09 9.27
CA ALA A 176 -21.76 5.09 8.78
C ALA A 176 -21.39 4.66 7.36
N GLN A 177 -20.95 5.60 6.52
CA GLN A 177 -20.47 5.33 5.16
C GLN A 177 -19.18 4.50 5.16
N TRP A 178 -18.21 4.82 6.04
CA TRP A 178 -17.01 3.99 6.23
C TRP A 178 -17.33 2.58 6.73
N ASN A 179 -18.26 2.46 7.68
CA ASN A 179 -18.71 1.15 8.16
C ASN A 179 -19.38 0.35 7.04
N SER A 180 -20.27 0.96 6.26
CA SER A 180 -20.91 0.30 5.11
C SER A 180 -19.90 -0.16 4.05
N GLU A 181 -18.81 0.59 3.83
CA GLU A 181 -17.74 0.21 2.92
C GLU A 181 -16.99 -1.03 3.45
N LEU A 182 -16.60 -1.02 4.71
CA LEU A 182 -15.89 -2.13 5.34
C LEU A 182 -16.76 -3.39 5.48
N ASP A 183 -18.06 -3.24 5.76
CA ASP A 183 -19.00 -4.37 5.81
C ASP A 183 -19.08 -5.08 4.46
N GLN A 184 -19.14 -4.33 3.37
CA GLN A 184 -19.13 -4.90 2.03
C GLN A 184 -17.78 -5.57 1.72
N PHE A 185 -16.67 -4.95 2.08
CA PHE A 185 -15.33 -5.53 1.90
C PHE A 185 -15.23 -6.90 2.58
N PHE A 186 -15.58 -6.98 3.86
CA PHE A 186 -15.53 -8.24 4.61
C PHE A 186 -16.55 -9.26 4.12
N LYS A 187 -17.74 -8.83 3.70
CA LYS A 187 -18.72 -9.71 3.05
C LYS A 187 -18.13 -10.35 1.78
N PHE A 188 -17.44 -9.59 0.93
CA PHE A 188 -16.84 -10.13 -0.29
C PHE A 188 -15.69 -11.10 0.00
N MET A 189 -14.92 -10.87 1.07
CA MET A 189 -13.96 -11.86 1.55
C MET A 189 -14.65 -13.14 2.00
N ASP A 190 -15.71 -13.08 2.80
CA ASP A 190 -16.44 -14.27 3.25
C ASP A 190 -17.10 -15.03 2.09
N ASP A 191 -17.68 -14.33 1.11
CA ASP A 191 -18.19 -14.94 -0.12
C ASP A 191 -17.06 -15.64 -0.91
N ALA A 192 -15.86 -15.05 -0.96
CA ALA A 192 -14.70 -15.65 -1.62
C ALA A 192 -14.14 -16.85 -0.84
N ARG A 193 -14.32 -16.92 0.49
CA ARG A 193 -13.96 -18.11 1.29
C ARG A 193 -14.79 -19.31 0.91
N ALA A 194 -16.08 -19.13 0.58
CA ALA A 194 -16.90 -20.19 0.00
C ALA A 194 -16.38 -20.69 -1.35
N LYS A 195 -15.50 -19.92 -2.01
CA LYS A 195 -14.81 -20.27 -3.27
C LYS A 195 -13.35 -20.69 -3.08
N GLY A 196 -12.89 -20.87 -1.84
CA GLY A 196 -11.54 -21.37 -1.53
C GLY A 196 -10.53 -20.34 -1.04
N LEU A 197 -10.94 -19.08 -0.78
CA LEU A 197 -10.08 -18.14 -0.06
C LEU A 197 -9.82 -18.65 1.37
N LYS A 198 -8.56 -18.68 1.77
CA LYS A 198 -8.08 -19.13 3.09
C LYS A 198 -7.73 -17.95 4.01
N VAL A 199 -7.61 -16.75 3.45
CA VAL A 199 -7.39 -15.51 4.23
C VAL A 199 -8.52 -15.37 5.25
N ASP A 200 -8.16 -15.34 6.53
CA ASP A 200 -9.11 -15.06 7.61
C ASP A 200 -9.38 -13.55 7.66
N PRO A 201 -10.63 -13.08 7.45
CA PRO A 201 -10.96 -11.65 7.47
C PRO A 201 -10.51 -10.93 8.75
N ARG A 202 -10.43 -11.64 9.89
CA ARG A 202 -9.98 -11.06 11.17
C ARG A 202 -8.50 -10.67 11.18
N THR A 203 -7.71 -11.18 10.23
CA THR A 203 -6.29 -10.86 10.06
C THR A 203 -6.06 -9.57 9.26
N VAL A 204 -7.10 -9.03 8.62
CA VAL A 204 -7.03 -7.71 7.97
C VAL A 204 -7.05 -6.64 9.05
N LYS A 205 -5.86 -6.19 9.46
CA LYS A 205 -5.67 -5.26 10.59
C LYS A 205 -5.44 -3.81 10.20
N GLY A 206 -5.48 -3.49 8.92
CA GLY A 206 -5.33 -2.12 8.48
C GLY A 206 -5.50 -1.96 6.99
N GLY A 207 -5.22 -0.76 6.51
CA GLY A 207 -5.40 -0.43 5.12
C GLY A 207 -4.87 0.95 4.76
N ARG A 208 -5.22 1.37 3.55
CA ARG A 208 -4.95 2.70 3.03
C ARG A 208 -6.20 3.19 2.30
N THR A 209 -6.69 4.37 2.66
CA THR A 209 -7.85 4.98 2.03
C THR A 209 -7.56 5.34 0.57
N PRO A 210 -8.54 5.21 -0.34
CA PRO A 210 -8.40 5.66 -1.72
C PRO A 210 -7.88 7.09 -1.83
N CYS A 211 -6.86 7.29 -2.67
CA CYS A 211 -6.19 8.58 -2.89
C CYS A 211 -5.63 9.27 -1.63
N LEU A 212 -5.42 8.54 -0.52
CA LEU A 212 -4.97 9.10 0.75
C LEU A 212 -5.96 10.13 1.33
N GLU A 213 -7.24 10.01 0.99
CA GLU A 213 -8.30 10.95 1.37
C GLU A 213 -9.18 10.39 2.51
N GLY A 214 -9.47 11.24 3.49
CA GLY A 214 -10.39 10.92 4.58
C GLY A 214 -10.49 12.05 5.60
N GLN A 215 -11.53 11.99 6.45
CA GLN A 215 -11.62 12.79 7.68
C GLN A 215 -11.07 11.93 8.82
N PHE A 216 -9.79 12.08 9.16
CA PHE A 216 -9.10 11.12 10.04
C PHE A 216 -9.60 11.10 11.49
N ASP A 217 -10.21 12.19 11.95
CA ASP A 217 -10.98 12.24 13.21
C ASP A 217 -12.24 11.36 13.18
N ILE A 218 -12.72 10.96 11.99
CA ILE A 218 -13.80 9.99 11.78
C ILE A 218 -13.25 8.61 11.43
N VAL A 219 -12.27 8.53 10.52
CA VAL A 219 -11.69 7.26 10.04
C VAL A 219 -11.05 6.51 11.21
N MET A 220 -10.18 7.15 11.98
CA MET A 220 -9.40 6.47 13.02
C MET A 220 -10.27 5.82 14.11
N PRO A 221 -11.27 6.50 14.70
CA PRO A 221 -12.21 5.83 15.60
C PRO A 221 -13.03 4.72 14.94
N THR A 222 -13.38 4.86 13.66
CA THR A 222 -14.12 3.84 12.91
C THR A 222 -13.29 2.56 12.75
N LEU A 223 -12.00 2.70 12.42
CA LEU A 223 -11.06 1.57 12.34
C LEU A 223 -10.84 0.92 13.70
N ALA A 224 -10.67 1.73 14.77
CA ALA A 224 -10.50 1.24 16.13
C ALA A 224 -11.70 0.38 16.58
N ALA A 225 -12.92 0.85 16.30
CA ALA A 225 -14.16 0.12 16.63
C ALA A 225 -14.31 -1.21 15.88
N ARG A 226 -13.52 -1.42 14.82
CA ARG A 226 -13.45 -2.66 14.02
C ARG A 226 -12.23 -3.52 14.33
N GLU A 227 -11.50 -3.23 15.40
CA GLU A 227 -10.29 -3.94 15.79
C GLU A 227 -9.19 -3.93 14.70
N MET A 228 -9.21 -2.91 13.83
CA MET A 228 -8.12 -2.59 12.92
C MET A 228 -7.09 -1.76 13.68
N THR A 229 -5.82 -2.13 13.57
CA THR A 229 -4.72 -1.61 14.39
C THR A 229 -3.86 -0.58 13.67
N TYR A 230 -4.00 -0.41 12.36
CA TYR A 230 -3.27 0.62 11.62
C TYR A 230 -4.00 1.21 10.41
N ASP A 231 -3.56 2.40 10.02
CA ASP A 231 -3.84 3.06 8.75
C ASP A 231 -2.51 3.57 8.14
N SER A 232 -2.45 3.68 6.82
CA SER A 232 -1.29 4.24 6.10
C SER A 232 -1.70 5.29 5.07
N SER A 233 -2.60 6.19 5.47
CA SER A 233 -3.22 7.14 4.55
C SER A 233 -2.83 8.59 4.81
N GLN A 234 -2.39 8.95 6.00
CA GLN A 234 -1.95 10.33 6.26
C GLN A 234 -0.59 10.59 5.62
N VAL A 235 -0.21 11.87 5.56
CA VAL A 235 1.01 12.32 4.88
C VAL A 235 1.88 13.15 5.83
N THR A 236 3.19 12.90 5.81
CA THR A 236 4.17 13.68 6.58
C THR A 236 5.20 14.37 5.68
N ASP A 237 5.87 15.41 6.19
CA ASP A 237 7.08 15.95 5.56
C ASP A 237 8.31 15.15 5.99
N GLY A 238 8.85 14.34 5.08
CA GLY A 238 9.89 13.36 5.40
C GLY A 238 9.36 12.13 6.13
N LEU A 239 10.26 11.21 6.42
CA LEU A 239 9.97 9.94 7.08
C LEU A 239 9.89 10.11 8.59
N ALA A 240 8.73 9.84 9.15
CA ALA A 240 8.41 9.98 10.56
C ALA A 240 8.13 8.62 11.20
N TRP A 241 8.35 8.49 12.50
CA TRP A 241 7.91 7.32 13.25
C TRP A 241 6.36 7.28 13.33
N PRO A 242 5.75 6.08 13.26
CA PRO A 242 4.32 5.93 13.46
C PRO A 242 3.83 6.49 14.79
N THR A 243 2.64 7.09 14.76
CA THR A 243 1.95 7.66 15.93
C THR A 243 0.62 6.97 16.14
N GLN A 244 0.03 7.06 17.35
CA GLN A 244 -1.31 6.53 17.59
C GLN A 244 -2.36 7.64 17.55
N GLN A 245 -3.47 7.36 16.88
CA GLN A 245 -4.69 8.16 16.91
C GLN A 245 -5.86 7.21 17.21
N SER A 246 -6.60 7.47 18.29
CA SER A 246 -7.74 6.63 18.70
C SER A 246 -7.40 5.14 18.87
N GLY A 247 -6.15 4.81 19.25
CA GLY A 247 -5.68 3.42 19.41
C GLY A 247 -5.21 2.75 18.11
N VAL A 248 -5.30 3.43 16.97
CA VAL A 248 -4.84 2.97 15.66
C VAL A 248 -3.47 3.60 15.35
N TRP A 249 -2.52 2.79 14.89
CA TRP A 249 -1.22 3.28 14.43
C TRP A 249 -1.31 3.91 13.04
N GLU A 250 -0.89 5.16 12.90
CA GLU A 250 -0.72 5.82 11.61
C GLU A 250 0.70 5.61 11.09
N PHE A 251 0.82 4.91 9.96
CA PHE A 251 2.04 4.80 9.16
C PHE A 251 1.97 5.77 7.98
N ALA A 252 2.22 7.04 8.26
CA ALA A 252 2.06 8.10 7.29
C ALA A 252 2.99 7.94 6.08
N MET A 253 2.45 8.22 4.90
CA MET A 253 3.19 8.29 3.66
C MET A 253 4.11 9.51 3.65
N PRO A 254 5.44 9.35 3.49
CA PRO A 254 6.34 10.49 3.52
C PRO A 254 6.29 11.26 2.20
N THR A 255 6.29 12.59 2.28
CA THR A 255 6.74 13.42 1.16
C THR A 255 8.26 13.51 1.15
N VAL A 256 8.86 13.32 -0.02
CA VAL A 256 10.30 13.20 -0.20
C VAL A 256 10.80 14.16 -1.26
N ARG A 257 11.99 14.73 -1.07
CA ARG A 257 12.67 15.50 -2.13
C ARG A 257 13.21 14.52 -3.16
N VAL A 258 12.97 14.80 -4.45
CA VAL A 258 13.42 13.93 -5.56
C VAL A 258 14.61 14.59 -6.27
N PRO A 259 15.86 14.11 -6.09
CA PRO A 259 17.05 14.72 -6.69
C PRO A 259 16.95 14.84 -8.23
N GLY A 260 16.51 13.76 -8.89
CA GLY A 260 16.29 13.72 -10.35
C GLY A 260 15.17 14.63 -10.85
N ALA A 261 14.47 15.35 -9.96
CA ALA A 261 13.43 16.32 -10.27
C ALA A 261 13.71 17.70 -9.63
N ASN A 262 14.99 18.06 -9.45
CA ASN A 262 15.47 19.30 -8.83
C ASN A 262 14.95 19.47 -7.40
N TYR A 263 14.99 18.39 -6.61
CA TYR A 263 14.60 18.36 -5.19
C TYR A 263 13.16 18.80 -4.91
N ARG A 264 12.30 18.83 -5.94
CA ARG A 264 10.85 18.99 -5.76
C ARG A 264 10.32 17.85 -4.90
N LYS A 265 9.36 18.16 -4.05
CA LYS A 265 8.74 17.17 -3.15
C LYS A 265 7.57 16.46 -3.82
N THR A 266 7.44 15.18 -3.55
CA THR A 266 6.27 14.37 -3.87
C THR A 266 6.08 13.29 -2.83
N ILE A 267 4.87 12.72 -2.71
CA ILE A 267 4.62 11.58 -1.82
C ILE A 267 5.41 10.38 -2.35
N LEU A 268 5.98 9.55 -1.47
CA LEU A 268 6.73 8.34 -1.83
C LEU A 268 5.81 7.23 -2.35
N MET A 269 5.17 7.51 -3.49
CA MET A 269 4.26 6.62 -4.19
C MET A 269 4.40 6.77 -5.69
N ASP A 270 4.39 5.64 -6.41
CA ASP A 270 4.56 5.57 -7.87
C ASP A 270 3.75 6.60 -8.66
N TYR A 271 2.46 6.80 -8.32
CA TYR A 271 1.60 7.76 -9.03
C TYR A 271 2.13 9.19 -8.87
N ASN A 272 2.55 9.52 -7.64
CA ASN A 272 3.07 10.82 -7.27
C ASN A 272 4.42 11.10 -7.91
N PHE A 273 5.25 10.08 -8.12
CA PHE A 273 6.45 10.20 -8.96
C PHE A 273 6.07 10.43 -10.42
N TRP A 274 5.17 9.64 -10.99
CA TRP A 274 4.73 9.79 -12.38
C TRP A 274 4.18 11.19 -12.66
N PHE A 275 3.33 11.70 -11.77
CA PHE A 275 2.81 13.06 -11.88
C PHE A 275 3.91 14.13 -11.74
N LEU A 276 4.86 13.96 -10.82
CA LEU A 276 5.97 14.89 -10.65
C LEU A 276 6.85 14.96 -11.92
N LEU A 277 7.13 13.79 -12.52
CA LEU A 277 8.08 13.63 -13.61
C LEU A 277 7.50 14.08 -14.95
N ASN A 278 6.25 13.73 -15.26
CA ASN A 278 5.67 14.07 -16.56
C ASN A 278 4.16 14.34 -16.56
N LYS A 279 3.57 14.65 -15.40
CA LYS A 279 2.13 14.90 -15.25
C LYS A 279 1.25 13.68 -15.56
N ALA A 280 1.76 12.49 -15.22
CA ALA A 280 1.06 11.23 -15.40
C ALA A 280 0.68 10.95 -16.87
N LYS A 281 1.55 11.37 -17.79
CA LYS A 281 1.40 11.07 -19.22
C LYS A 281 2.03 9.71 -19.51
N ASP A 282 1.30 8.84 -20.21
CA ASP A 282 1.82 7.52 -20.56
C ASP A 282 2.92 7.63 -21.63
N GLU A 283 4.17 7.41 -21.21
CA GLU A 283 5.37 7.51 -22.06
C GLU A 283 6.30 6.29 -21.81
N PRO A 284 5.92 5.06 -22.25
CA PRO A 284 6.67 3.83 -21.95
C PRO A 284 8.16 3.86 -22.32
N ALA A 285 8.55 4.62 -23.34
CA ALA A 285 9.94 4.79 -23.74
C ALA A 285 10.82 5.44 -22.63
N ARG A 286 10.21 6.14 -21.67
CA ARG A 286 10.89 6.77 -20.52
C ARG A 286 10.93 5.88 -19.28
N ALA A 287 10.42 4.65 -19.34
CA ALA A 287 10.45 3.73 -18.20
C ALA A 287 11.84 3.58 -17.56
N PRO A 288 12.97 3.48 -18.31
CA PRO A 288 14.31 3.42 -17.70
C PRO A 288 14.70 4.69 -16.94
N GLU A 289 14.31 5.88 -17.43
CA GLU A 289 14.52 7.16 -16.76
C GLU A 289 13.74 7.21 -15.44
N PHE A 290 12.45 6.85 -15.49
CA PHE A 290 11.58 6.84 -14.32
C PHE A 290 12.05 5.83 -13.27
N ALA A 291 12.49 4.65 -13.71
CA ALA A 291 13.06 3.64 -12.82
C ALA A 291 14.29 4.17 -12.08
N LYS A 292 15.23 4.78 -12.82
CA LYS A 292 16.45 5.34 -12.22
C LYS A 292 16.14 6.43 -11.20
N ILE A 293 15.32 7.43 -11.55
CA ILE A 293 15.01 8.54 -10.64
C ILE A 293 14.31 8.05 -9.37
N THR A 294 13.38 7.10 -9.52
CA THR A 294 12.63 6.54 -8.39
C THR A 294 13.55 5.71 -7.49
N LEU A 295 14.38 4.84 -8.06
CA LEU A 295 15.34 4.04 -7.31
C LEU A 295 16.36 4.91 -6.55
N ASP A 296 16.95 5.90 -7.22
CA ASP A 296 17.89 6.84 -6.57
C ASP A 296 17.22 7.56 -5.39
N THR A 297 15.92 7.86 -5.50
CA THR A 297 15.15 8.47 -4.42
C THR A 297 14.88 7.49 -3.27
N TYR A 298 14.56 6.23 -3.56
CA TYR A 298 14.44 5.20 -2.53
C TYR A 298 15.75 5.02 -1.75
N GLU A 299 16.88 4.92 -2.46
CA GLU A 299 18.20 4.78 -1.85
C GLU A 299 18.57 6.00 -0.99
N GLY A 300 18.35 7.22 -1.50
CA GLY A 300 18.61 8.44 -0.76
C GLY A 300 17.79 8.55 0.52
N LEU A 301 16.50 8.20 0.47
CA LEU A 301 15.63 8.24 1.64
C LEU A 301 16.02 7.16 2.66
N TYR A 302 16.34 5.95 2.20
CA TYR A 302 16.85 4.89 3.06
C TYR A 302 18.10 5.36 3.82
N GLN A 303 19.07 5.99 3.13
CA GLN A 303 20.27 6.49 3.79
C GLN A 303 19.96 7.59 4.81
N ALA A 304 19.02 8.50 4.51
CA ALA A 304 18.60 9.53 5.45
C ALA A 304 17.97 8.92 6.72
N ALA A 305 17.13 7.90 6.58
CA ALA A 305 16.49 7.21 7.70
C ALA A 305 17.49 6.37 8.50
N PHE A 306 18.31 5.56 7.80
CA PHE A 306 19.27 4.64 8.38
C PHE A 306 20.34 5.35 9.22
N ASN A 307 20.81 6.51 8.74
CA ASN A 307 21.81 7.32 9.44
C ASN A 307 21.17 8.32 10.42
N GLY A 308 19.86 8.52 10.33
CA GLY A 308 19.11 9.47 11.14
C GLY A 308 18.14 8.77 12.09
N ASN A 309 16.85 9.02 11.88
CA ASN A 309 15.81 8.70 12.85
C ASN A 309 15.37 7.22 12.88
N ARG A 310 15.83 6.36 11.97
CA ARG A 310 15.46 4.94 11.88
C ARG A 310 13.94 4.68 11.76
N ALA A 311 13.16 5.67 11.33
CA ALA A 311 11.73 5.49 11.13
C ALA A 311 11.47 4.40 10.06
N PRO A 312 10.42 3.56 10.20
CA PRO A 312 10.04 2.60 9.17
C PRO A 312 9.78 3.29 7.83
N MET A 313 10.49 2.87 6.78
CA MET A 313 10.36 3.44 5.43
C MET A 313 9.15 2.86 4.72
N VAL A 314 8.04 3.59 4.71
CA VAL A 314 6.81 3.19 4.00
C VAL A 314 6.96 3.44 2.50
N VAL A 315 6.98 2.36 1.72
CA VAL A 315 7.08 2.38 0.25
C VAL A 315 5.73 1.94 -0.32
N GLY A 316 4.87 2.91 -0.67
CA GLY A 316 3.55 2.66 -1.26
C GLY A 316 3.59 2.65 -2.77
N ASN A 317 3.06 1.64 -3.44
CA ASN A 317 2.96 1.56 -4.90
C ASN A 317 1.61 0.93 -5.26
N HIS A 318 1.31 0.75 -6.55
CA HIS A 318 0.18 -0.08 -6.96
C HIS A 318 0.67 -1.25 -7.82
N PHE A 319 -0.14 -2.31 -7.90
CA PHE A 319 0.09 -3.40 -8.86
C PHE A 319 -0.30 -2.98 -10.28
N ASN A 320 0.49 -2.05 -10.84
CA ASN A 320 0.33 -1.47 -12.17
C ASN A 320 1.64 -1.53 -12.97
N ASN A 321 1.55 -1.22 -14.26
CA ASN A 321 2.70 -1.00 -15.15
C ASN A 321 2.69 0.41 -15.76
N TRP A 322 2.39 1.44 -14.96
CA TRP A 322 2.28 2.81 -15.46
C TRP A 322 3.53 3.25 -16.22
N SER A 323 3.31 3.87 -17.38
CA SER A 323 4.37 4.39 -18.24
C SER A 323 5.48 3.37 -18.52
N GLY A 324 5.10 2.13 -18.86
CA GLY A 324 6.02 1.05 -19.20
C GLY A 324 6.65 0.34 -18.00
N GLY A 325 6.12 0.52 -16.79
CA GLY A 325 6.56 -0.22 -15.59
C GLY A 325 7.85 0.30 -14.94
N GLY A 326 8.24 1.55 -15.21
CA GLY A 326 9.45 2.15 -14.62
C GLY A 326 9.42 2.19 -13.09
N PHE A 327 8.27 2.52 -12.49
CA PHE A 327 8.13 2.59 -11.03
C PHE A 327 8.15 1.20 -10.36
N MET A 328 7.49 0.22 -10.98
CA MET A 328 7.53 -1.18 -10.53
C MET A 328 8.96 -1.73 -10.62
N THR A 329 9.66 -1.44 -11.72
CA THR A 329 11.09 -1.78 -11.88
C THR A 329 11.95 -1.20 -10.76
N ALA A 330 11.71 0.05 -10.35
CA ALA A 330 12.44 0.68 -9.24
C ALA A 330 12.18 -0.02 -7.90
N VAL A 331 10.91 -0.39 -7.61
CA VAL A 331 10.56 -1.14 -6.40
C VAL A 331 11.22 -2.51 -6.38
N GLU A 332 11.21 -3.24 -7.49
CA GLU A 332 11.84 -4.56 -7.58
C GLU A 332 13.34 -4.49 -7.32
N GLN A 333 14.03 -3.53 -7.96
CA GLN A 333 15.46 -3.33 -7.75
C GLN A 333 15.76 -2.92 -6.31
N PHE A 334 14.95 -2.03 -5.74
CA PHE A 334 15.14 -1.56 -4.38
C PHE A 334 14.90 -2.68 -3.36
N MET A 335 13.80 -3.44 -3.47
CA MET A 335 13.54 -4.59 -2.59
C MET A 335 14.67 -5.62 -2.68
N GLY A 336 15.10 -5.98 -3.89
CA GLY A 336 16.18 -6.94 -4.11
C GLY A 336 17.51 -6.51 -3.48
N SER A 337 17.79 -5.21 -3.40
CA SER A 337 19.05 -4.68 -2.86
C SER A 337 18.97 -4.34 -1.36
N VAL A 338 17.84 -3.81 -0.88
CA VAL A 338 17.73 -3.23 0.46
C VAL A 338 17.47 -4.31 1.51
N CYS A 339 16.69 -5.34 1.17
CA CYS A 339 16.29 -6.37 2.13
C CYS A 339 17.43 -7.32 2.52
N THR A 340 18.54 -7.31 1.78
CA THR A 340 19.74 -8.11 2.08
C THR A 340 20.78 -7.32 2.88
N ARG A 341 20.54 -6.04 3.17
CA ARG A 341 21.50 -5.19 3.91
C ARG A 341 21.51 -5.55 5.39
N PRO A 342 22.69 -5.49 6.05
CA PRO A 342 22.75 -5.62 7.51
C PRO A 342 21.89 -4.54 8.19
N ASP A 343 21.39 -4.87 9.38
CA ASP A 343 20.54 -4.01 10.21
C ASP A 343 19.30 -3.46 9.50
N THR A 344 18.81 -4.16 8.47
CA THR A 344 17.61 -3.83 7.71
C THR A 344 16.60 -4.95 7.80
N ALA A 345 15.32 -4.60 7.93
CA ALA A 345 14.23 -5.56 8.03
C ALA A 345 13.10 -5.18 7.06
N CYS A 346 12.90 -5.99 6.03
CA CYS A 346 11.74 -5.87 5.15
C CYS A 346 10.56 -6.64 5.75
N ALA A 347 9.59 -5.90 6.27
CA ALA A 347 8.52 -6.41 7.12
C ALA A 347 7.16 -5.82 6.73
N THR A 348 6.10 -6.48 7.18
CA THR A 348 4.71 -6.01 7.08
C THR A 348 4.41 -4.94 8.14
N TYR A 349 3.28 -4.22 8.01
CA TYR A 349 2.88 -3.23 9.01
C TYR A 349 2.63 -3.88 10.36
N THR A 350 1.89 -5.00 10.35
CA THR A 350 1.58 -5.77 11.56
C THR A 350 2.85 -6.24 12.27
N GLU A 351 3.85 -6.72 11.55
CA GLU A 351 5.14 -7.11 12.15
C GLU A 351 5.89 -5.94 12.78
N VAL A 352 5.90 -4.76 12.15
CA VAL A 352 6.53 -3.57 12.74
C VAL A 352 5.78 -3.15 14.02
N ILE A 353 4.45 -3.21 14.02
CA ILE A 353 3.62 -2.94 15.20
C ILE A 353 3.92 -3.94 16.32
N ASP A 354 4.02 -5.23 16.00
CA ASP A 354 4.32 -6.27 16.99
C ASP A 354 5.73 -6.10 17.54
N TRP A 355 6.72 -5.75 16.71
CA TRP A 355 8.04 -5.38 17.18
C TRP A 355 8.01 -4.15 18.09
N MET A 356 7.23 -3.12 17.74
CA MET A 356 7.08 -1.92 18.56
C MET A 356 6.47 -2.24 19.93
N LYS A 357 5.51 -3.16 20.02
CA LYS A 357 4.91 -3.61 21.30
C LYS A 357 5.91 -4.27 22.25
N LEU A 358 7.01 -4.82 21.73
CA LEU A 358 8.09 -5.40 22.55
C LEU A 358 9.01 -4.34 23.17
N GLN A 359 8.99 -3.11 22.65
CA GLN A 359 9.90 -2.05 23.07
C GLN A 359 9.39 -1.32 24.31
N ASP A 360 10.31 -0.68 25.02
CA ASP A 360 9.95 0.30 26.04
C ASP A 360 9.31 1.53 25.34
N PRO A 361 8.11 1.98 25.76
CA PRO A 361 7.50 3.18 25.20
C PRO A 361 8.42 4.41 25.19
N ALA A 362 9.26 4.58 26.21
CA ALA A 362 10.20 5.70 26.29
C ALA A 362 11.28 5.65 25.19
N VAL A 363 11.68 4.44 24.76
CA VAL A 363 12.61 4.26 23.64
C VAL A 363 11.95 4.73 22.35
N LEU A 364 10.73 4.28 22.06
CA LEU A 364 10.01 4.69 20.86
C LEU A 364 9.71 6.20 20.85
N ASP A 365 9.37 6.77 22.01
CA ASP A 365 9.14 8.22 22.14
C ASP A 365 10.40 9.05 21.91
N SER A 366 11.59 8.52 22.26
CA SER A 366 12.84 9.20 21.96
C SER A 366 13.09 9.28 20.45
N TYR A 367 12.75 8.22 19.72
CA TYR A 367 12.85 8.15 18.26
C TYR A 367 11.80 9.03 17.55
N ARG A 368 10.57 9.09 18.06
CA ARG A 368 9.51 10.00 17.55
C ARG A 368 9.86 11.47 17.67
N LYS A 369 10.73 11.85 18.62
CA LYS A 369 11.19 13.23 18.81
C LYS A 369 12.31 13.64 17.86
N LEU A 370 12.95 12.68 17.17
CA LEU A 370 13.98 12.99 16.20
C LEU A 370 13.35 13.67 14.98
N PRO A 371 14.08 14.57 14.30
CA PRO A 371 13.62 15.16 13.05
C PRO A 371 13.24 14.08 12.02
N ASN A 372 12.22 14.35 11.22
CA ASN A 372 11.86 13.46 10.12
C ASN A 372 13.04 13.34 9.14
N ALA A 373 13.36 12.11 8.75
CA ALA A 373 14.43 11.87 7.80
C ALA A 373 14.01 12.34 6.41
N GLN A 374 14.92 13.01 5.70
CA GLN A 374 14.64 13.63 4.41
C GLN A 374 15.91 13.67 3.57
N ILE A 375 15.77 13.56 2.26
CA ILE A 375 16.87 13.78 1.33
C ILE A 375 17.24 15.26 1.36
N GLU A 376 18.49 15.57 1.66
CA GLU A 376 18.98 16.95 1.71
C GLU A 376 19.12 17.53 0.30
N ALA A 377 18.72 18.79 0.13
CA ALA A 377 19.01 19.53 -1.09
C ALA A 377 20.39 20.19 -0.94
N PRO A 378 21.21 20.26 -2.00
CA PRO A 378 22.43 21.05 -2.01
C PRO A 378 22.13 22.49 -1.57
N ALA A 379 23.05 23.05 -0.79
CA ALA A 379 22.96 24.41 -0.25
C ALA A 379 23.03 25.48 -1.36
#